data_AF-F9DKC6-F1
#
_entry.id   AF-F9DKC6-F1
#
_cell.length_a   1.000
_cell.length_b   1.000
_cell.length_c   1.000
_cell.angle_alpha   90.00
_cell.angle_beta   90.00
_cell.angle_gamma   90.00
#
_symmetry.space_group_name_H-M   'P 1'
#
loop_
_entity.id
_entity.type
_entity.pdbx_description
1 polymer ?
#
loop_
_entity_poly.entity_id
_entity_poly.type
_entity_poly.pdbx_seq_one_letter_code
_entity_poly.pdbx_strand_id
1 'polypeptide(L)' 'MRTSWVRVMTPDGGGSKDVKSNRGFVFIPEVGDQVLLGFRHGDPARPYVMGSLFNGVTGSGGFAANHKKSLTTRSGSI' A
#
# COMPACT_ATOMS: atom_id res chain seq x y z
N MET A 1 -2.08 20.89 -17.18
CA MET A 1 -1.15 20.05 -16.38
C MET A 1 -1.80 18.68 -16.19
N ARG A 2 -1.12 17.59 -16.54
CA ARG A 2 -1.65 16.22 -16.43
C ARG A 2 -0.82 15.48 -15.39
N THR A 3 -1.47 14.92 -14.38
CA THR A 3 -0.83 14.04 -13.41
C THR A 3 -0.62 12.66 -14.02
N SER A 4 0.56 12.10 -13.86
CA SER A 4 0.88 10.75 -14.32
C SER A 4 0.44 9.72 -13.28
N TRP A 5 0.01 8.55 -13.75
CA TRP A 5 -0.25 7.40 -12.89
C TRP A 5 1.05 6.77 -12.40
N VAL A 6 1.07 6.34 -11.14
CA VAL A 6 2.19 5.67 -10.50
C VAL A 6 1.74 4.27 -10.09
N ARG A 7 2.57 3.25 -10.37
CA ARG A 7 2.24 1.86 -10.02
C ARG A 7 2.38 1.63 -8.53
N VAL A 8 1.50 0.83 -7.95
CA VAL A 8 1.56 0.42 -6.54
C VAL A 8 2.19 -0.96 -6.44
N MET A 9 3.26 -1.08 -5.67
CA MET A 9 3.80 -2.36 -5.26
C MET A 9 2.86 -2.99 -4.24
N THR A 10 2.49 -4.24 -4.45
CA THR A 10 1.70 -4.99 -3.49
C THR A 10 2.33 -6.35 -3.22
N PRO A 11 2.27 -6.88 -1.99
CA PRO A 11 2.66 -8.25 -1.73
C PRO A 11 1.87 -9.22 -2.59
N ASP A 12 2.59 -10.13 -3.24
CA ASP A 12 2.01 -11.26 -3.97
C ASP A 12 1.05 -10.88 -5.13
N GLY A 13 1.15 -9.65 -5.67
CA GLY A 13 0.31 -9.21 -6.78
C GLY A 13 0.53 -10.00 -8.07
N GLY A 14 -0.53 -10.54 -8.66
CA GLY A 14 -0.45 -11.19 -9.97
C GLY A 14 -1.71 -11.94 -10.40
N GLY A 15 -1.50 -13.01 -11.16
CA GLY A 15 -2.54 -13.96 -11.58
C GLY A 15 -1.96 -15.37 -11.67
N SER A 16 -2.82 -16.35 -11.90
CA SER A 16 -2.49 -17.76 -12.11
C SER A 16 -3.42 -18.37 -13.16
N LYS A 17 -3.21 -19.65 -13.48
CA LYS A 17 -4.13 -20.42 -14.33
C LYS A 17 -5.57 -20.45 -13.77
N ASP A 18 -5.70 -20.47 -12.45
CA ASP A 18 -6.98 -20.62 -11.75
C ASP A 18 -7.60 -19.25 -11.39
N VAL A 19 -6.76 -18.23 -11.16
CA VAL A 19 -7.18 -16.86 -10.80
C VAL A 19 -6.55 -15.86 -11.76
N LYS A 20 -7.31 -15.42 -12.77
CA LYS A 20 -6.76 -14.58 -13.85
C LYS A 20 -6.45 -13.13 -13.44
N SER A 21 -7.13 -12.60 -12.42
CA SER A 21 -6.97 -11.22 -11.96
C SER A 21 -7.04 -11.13 -10.43
N ASN A 22 -6.41 -10.08 -9.87
CA ASN A 22 -6.46 -9.73 -8.44
C ASN A 22 -6.01 -10.84 -7.48
N ARG A 23 -5.09 -11.72 -7.89
CA ARG A 23 -4.41 -12.61 -6.94
C ARG A 23 -3.40 -11.78 -6.14
N GLY A 24 -3.36 -11.99 -4.83
CA GLY A 24 -2.46 -11.30 -3.90
C GLY A 24 -3.18 -10.31 -3.00
N PHE A 25 -2.42 -9.43 -2.36
CA PHE A 25 -2.96 -8.38 -1.50
C PHE A 25 -3.42 -7.21 -2.38
N VAL A 26 -4.65 -6.74 -2.19
CA VAL A 26 -5.17 -5.57 -2.94
C VAL A 26 -5.61 -4.52 -1.94
N PHE A 27 -4.63 -3.73 -1.47
CA PHE A 27 -4.81 -2.61 -0.56
C PHE A 27 -4.32 -1.34 -1.24
N ILE A 28 -5.24 -0.57 -1.81
CA ILE A 28 -4.92 0.66 -2.53
C ILE A 28 -4.98 1.83 -1.54
N PRO A 29 -3.94 2.71 -1.49
CA PRO A 29 -3.95 3.89 -0.64
C PRO A 29 -5.16 4.79 -0.91
N GLU A 30 -5.64 5.46 0.13
CA GLU A 30 -6.73 6.42 0.04
C GLU A 30 -6.24 7.80 -0.40
N VAL A 31 -7.18 8.63 -0.87
CA VAL A 31 -6.90 10.05 -1.07
C VAL A 31 -6.55 10.68 0.28
N GLY A 32 -5.37 11.29 0.37
CA GLY A 32 -4.85 11.90 1.59
C GLY A 32 -3.84 11.03 2.37
N ASP A 33 -3.71 9.75 2.02
CA ASP A 33 -2.67 8.90 2.60
C ASP A 33 -1.28 9.36 2.17
N GLN A 34 -0.33 9.24 3.10
CA GLN A 34 1.09 9.41 2.78
C GLN A 34 1.64 8.11 2.22
N VAL A 35 2.36 8.20 1.10
CA VAL A 35 2.96 7.05 0.44
C VAL A 35 4.47 7.22 0.31
N LEU A 36 5.19 6.11 0.43
CA LEU A 36 6.62 6.07 0.14
C LEU A 36 6.84 5.71 -1.33
N LEU A 37 7.60 6.54 -2.04
CA LEU A 37 7.98 6.28 -3.43
C LEU A 37 9.35 5.61 -3.52
N GLY A 38 9.43 4.60 -4.38
CA GLY A 38 10.68 4.05 -4.90
C GLY A 38 10.86 4.45 -6.36
N PHE A 39 12.10 4.46 -6.83
CA PHE A 39 12.45 4.86 -8.19
C PHE A 39 13.23 3.76 -8.88
N ARG A 40 12.75 3.31 -10.05
CA ARG A 40 13.41 2.22 -10.78
C ARG A 40 14.81 2.65 -11.18
N HIS A 41 15.83 1.93 -10.72
CA HIS A 41 17.23 2.26 -10.96
C HIS A 41 17.61 3.70 -10.53
N GLY A 42 16.91 4.26 -9.54
CA GLY A 42 17.14 5.63 -9.08
C GLY A 42 16.64 6.72 -10.03
N ASP A 43 15.93 6.38 -11.11
CA ASP A 43 15.40 7.34 -12.08
C ASP A 43 14.09 8.00 -11.57
N PRO A 44 14.09 9.31 -11.26
CA PRO A 44 12.91 10.03 -10.77
C PRO A 44 11.73 10.02 -11.75
N ALA A 45 11.98 9.82 -13.04
CA ALA A 45 10.93 9.71 -14.05
C ALA A 45 10.19 8.36 -14.02
N ARG A 46 10.66 7.40 -13.21
CA ARG A 46 10.10 6.04 -13.12
C ARG A 46 9.72 5.67 -11.68
N PRO A 47 8.81 6.42 -11.03
CA PRO A 47 8.38 6.14 -9.66
C PRO A 47 7.47 4.91 -9.58
N TYR A 48 7.41 4.32 -8.39
CA TYR A 48 6.38 3.38 -7.96
C TYR A 48 6.15 3.54 -6.46
N VAL A 49 4.92 3.34 -6.00
CA VAL A 49 4.58 3.35 -4.57
C VAL A 49 5.08 2.05 -3.96
N MET A 50 5.86 2.14 -2.88
CA MET A 50 6.32 0.98 -2.11
C MET A 50 5.31 0.59 -1.01
N GLY A 51 4.52 1.54 -0.54
CA GLY A 51 3.49 1.33 0.48
C GLY A 51 3.01 2.64 1.09
N SER A 52 1.97 2.55 1.92
CA SER A 52 1.47 3.68 2.72
C SER A 52 2.18 3.77 4.05
N LEU A 53 2.24 4.98 4.60
CA LEU A 53 2.83 5.27 5.90
C LEU A 53 1.74 5.78 6.84
N PHE A 54 1.71 5.24 8.05
CA PHE A 54 1.00 5.89 9.15
C PHE A 54 1.70 7.19 9.54
N ASN A 55 0.93 8.18 9.94
CA ASN A 55 1.43 9.45 10.47
C ASN A 55 0.92 9.66 11.91
N GLY A 56 1.21 10.82 12.50
CA GLY A 56 0.83 11.16 13.87
C GLY A 56 -0.69 11.17 14.16
N VAL A 57 -1.54 11.08 13.12
CA VAL A 57 -2.99 10.98 13.23
C VAL A 57 -3.49 9.55 12.96
N THR A 58 -2.91 8.85 12.00
CA THR A 58 -3.41 7.54 11.53
C THR A 58 -2.73 6.33 12.18
N GLY A 59 -1.60 6.51 12.85
CA GLY A 59 -0.84 5.42 13.47
C GLY A 59 -1.22 5.15 14.93
N SER A 60 -1.89 4.02 15.20
CA SER A 60 -2.24 3.58 16.55
C SER A 60 -1.99 2.08 16.84
N GLY A 61 -1.61 1.29 15.83
CA GLY A 61 -1.47 -0.16 15.91
C GLY A 61 -0.32 -0.65 16.83
N GLY A 62 -0.25 -1.96 17.06
CA GLY A 62 0.83 -2.60 17.83
C GLY A 62 0.62 -2.59 19.36
N PHE A 63 0.09 -1.50 19.92
CA PHE A 63 -0.09 -1.30 21.37
C PHE A 63 1.22 -1.42 22.19
N ALA A 64 1.13 -1.26 23.51
CA ALA A 64 2.28 -1.42 24.41
C ALA A 64 2.89 -2.82 24.26
N ALA A 65 4.22 -2.91 24.23
CA ALA A 65 4.94 -4.17 24.00
C ALA A 65 4.59 -4.90 22.68
N ASN A 66 3.95 -4.24 21.71
CA ASN A 66 3.70 -4.79 20.36
C ASN A 66 2.86 -6.09 20.35
N HIS A 67 2.02 -6.31 21.37
CA HIS A 67 1.31 -7.56 21.60
C HIS A 67 0.09 -7.76 20.69
N LYS A 68 -0.39 -6.71 20.01
CA LYS A 68 -1.54 -6.80 19.09
C LYS A 68 -1.11 -6.61 17.64
N LYS A 69 -1.45 -7.59 16.81
CA LYS A 69 -1.31 -7.58 15.35
C LYS A 69 -2.71 -7.59 14.75
N SER A 70 -3.00 -6.67 13.84
CA SER A 70 -4.35 -6.54 13.30
C SER A 70 -4.33 -6.06 11.85
N LEU A 71 -5.37 -6.45 11.13
CA LEU A 71 -5.75 -5.91 9.84
C LEU A 71 -7.07 -5.18 10.06
N THR A 72 -7.18 -3.95 9.59
CA THR A 72 -8.41 -3.16 9.70
C THR A 72 -8.66 -2.46 8.37
N THR A 73 -9.83 -2.69 7.79
CA THR A 73 -10.20 -2.10 6.50
C THR A 73 -10.86 -0.73 6.68
N ARG A 74 -11.11 -0.02 5.56
CA ARG A 74 -11.76 1.29 5.55
C ARG A 74 -13.09 1.35 6.32
N SER A 75 -13.88 0.27 6.28
CA SER A 75 -15.16 0.18 7.00
C SER A 75 -15.03 -0.14 8.49
N GLY A 76 -13.81 -0.27 9.00
CA GLY A 76 -13.55 -0.67 10.38
C GLY A 76 -13.69 -2.18 10.63
N SER A 77 -13.87 -2.99 9.58
CA SER A 77 -13.94 -4.45 9.70
C SER A 77 -12.54 -5.01 10.02
N ILE A 78 -12.49 -5.92 11.00
CA ILE A 78 -11.32 -6.71 11.40
C ILE A 78 -11.58 -8.16 10.99
#